data_AF-A0AAQ4QDJ0-F1
#
_entry.id   AF-A0AAQ4QDJ0-F1
#
_cell.length_a   1.000
_cell.length_b   1.000
_cell.length_c   1.000
_cell.angle_alpha   90.00
_cell.angle_beta   90.00
_cell.angle_gamma   90.00
#
_symmetry.space_group_name_H-M   'P 1'
#
loop_
_entity.id
_entity.type
_entity.pdbx_description
1 polymer ?
#
loop_
_entity_poly.entity_id
_entity_poly.type
_entity_poly.pdbx_seq_one_letter_code
_entity_poly.pdbx_strand_id
1 'polypeptide(L)'
;MMEENTDRTFTTRIQKSITLSHEHDGFIISCSARYPVNEGKDVKTSEERKTLSVSYAPKNTSVSISPSGWVSAGSRVNLTCSSRAKPPVSRFTWFKTSRDAPIKVSEGDFYSFNVTDGGVYYCVATNQLGDQTSSEIHLTIEGGVDHLPLGAVLGGIIGIIVLIGLVVFVWRLKSPHPTAHQSQNQPVGETVTTEEGDVHYGEINFSRLRSGPSSVSEQDGGQQEDMLYAQVKVSKAADNVTRTAGVQEDLYAQVKRK
;
A
#
# COMPACT_ATOMS: atom_id res chain seq x y z
N MET A 1 -6.05 36.18 -46.62
CA MET A 1 -6.13 37.22 -47.68
C MET A 1 -5.13 36.86 -48.77
N MET A 2 -5.43 37.16 -50.04
CA MET A 2 -4.46 37.09 -51.14
C MET A 2 -4.21 38.51 -51.64
N GLU A 3 -2.95 38.81 -51.99
CA GLU A 3 -2.47 40.14 -52.36
C GLU A 3 -1.46 40.00 -53.50
N GLU A 4 -1.53 40.86 -54.52
CA GLU A 4 -0.64 40.83 -55.68
C GLU A 4 0.49 41.85 -55.51
N ASN A 5 1.74 41.37 -55.60
CA ASN A 5 2.94 42.17 -55.42
C ASN A 5 3.38 42.84 -56.73
N THR A 6 4.17 43.92 -56.64
CA THR A 6 4.75 44.62 -57.82
C THR A 6 5.67 43.77 -58.71
N ASP A 7 6.12 42.60 -58.23
CA ASP A 7 6.88 41.61 -59.00
C ASP A 7 6.01 40.55 -59.69
N ARG A 8 4.66 40.69 -59.61
CA ARG A 8 3.63 39.73 -60.06
C ARG A 8 3.58 38.41 -59.29
N THR A 9 4.12 38.36 -58.07
CA THR A 9 3.87 37.23 -57.16
C THR A 9 2.60 37.45 -56.34
N PHE A 10 1.93 36.35 -55.94
CA PHE A 10 0.74 36.39 -55.09
C PHE A 10 1.08 35.96 -53.67
N THR A 11 0.88 36.85 -52.70
CA THR A 11 1.09 36.58 -51.28
C THR A 11 -0.22 36.12 -50.62
N THR A 12 -0.26 34.90 -50.09
CA THR A 12 -1.40 34.42 -49.29
C THR A 12 -1.06 34.46 -47.81
N ARG A 13 -1.71 35.35 -47.04
CA ARG A 13 -1.56 35.39 -45.58
C ARG A 13 -2.73 34.69 -44.88
N ILE A 14 -2.39 33.67 -44.10
CA ILE A 14 -3.25 33.02 -43.10
C ILE A 14 -2.78 33.50 -41.72
N GLN A 15 -3.71 33.80 -40.81
CA GLN A 15 -3.41 34.17 -39.43
C GLN A 15 -4.36 33.43 -38.50
N LYS A 16 -3.81 32.78 -37.47
CA LYS A 16 -4.58 32.03 -36.47
C LYS A 16 -4.02 32.34 -35.09
N SER A 17 -4.81 33.01 -34.26
CA SER A 17 -4.51 33.13 -32.83
C SER A 17 -4.90 31.83 -32.12
N ILE A 18 -4.05 31.38 -31.19
CA ILE A 18 -4.29 30.23 -30.32
C ILE A 18 -3.94 30.64 -28.88
N THR A 19 -4.75 30.21 -27.92
CA THR A 19 -4.49 30.42 -26.49
C THR A 19 -3.80 29.16 -25.97
N LEU A 20 -2.54 29.27 -25.55
CA LEU A 20 -1.75 28.12 -25.10
C LEU A 20 -1.97 27.81 -23.62
N SER A 21 -1.93 26.53 -23.28
CA SER A 21 -1.88 26.03 -21.90
C SER A 21 -0.56 25.28 -21.66
N HIS A 22 -0.26 24.95 -20.41
CA HIS A 22 0.87 24.09 -20.02
C HIS A 22 0.88 22.71 -20.71
N GLU A 23 -0.29 22.22 -21.16
CA GLU A 23 -0.43 20.94 -21.86
C GLU A 23 0.10 21.00 -23.30
N HIS A 24 0.22 22.21 -23.86
CA HIS A 24 0.72 22.45 -25.22
C HIS A 24 2.25 22.56 -25.29
N ASP A 25 2.97 22.39 -24.17
CA ASP A 25 4.43 22.43 -24.18
C ASP A 25 5.01 21.23 -24.94
N GLY A 26 5.97 21.48 -25.83
CA GLY A 26 6.55 20.45 -26.70
C GLY A 26 5.65 20.00 -27.87
N PHE A 27 4.41 20.47 -27.97
CA PHE A 27 3.56 20.18 -29.14
C PHE A 27 4.15 20.83 -30.40
N ILE A 28 4.05 20.15 -31.54
CA ILE A 28 4.53 20.66 -32.83
C ILE A 28 3.34 21.21 -33.61
N ILE A 29 3.33 22.52 -33.87
CA ILE A 29 2.41 23.13 -34.84
C ILE A 29 3.02 23.06 -36.24
N SER A 30 2.18 22.86 -37.25
CA SER A 30 2.57 22.83 -38.66
C SER A 30 1.80 23.91 -39.44
N CYS A 31 2.50 24.60 -40.34
CA CYS A 31 1.92 25.48 -41.33
C CYS A 31 2.27 24.94 -42.72
N SER A 32 1.27 24.52 -43.50
CA SER A 32 1.48 24.00 -44.85
C SER A 32 0.77 24.85 -45.90
N ALA A 33 1.49 25.12 -47.00
CA ALA A 33 0.98 25.78 -48.19
C ALA A 33 0.99 24.77 -49.35
N ARG A 34 -0.20 24.47 -49.89
CA ARG A 34 -0.39 23.57 -51.03
C ARG A 34 -0.64 24.40 -52.28
N TYR A 35 0.04 24.09 -53.38
CA TYR A 35 -0.06 24.84 -54.63
C TYR A 35 0.06 23.91 -55.85
N PRO A 36 -0.74 24.15 -56.91
CA PRO A 36 -0.62 23.40 -58.16
C PRO A 36 0.69 23.75 -58.87
N VAL A 37 1.24 22.78 -59.58
CA VAL A 37 2.32 22.96 -60.59
C VAL A 37 1.97 22.14 -61.83
N ASN A 38 2.77 22.24 -62.90
CA ASN A 38 2.59 21.46 -64.12
C ASN A 38 1.16 21.55 -64.68
N GLU A 39 0.64 22.76 -64.85
CA GLU A 39 -0.73 23.05 -65.32
C GLU A 39 -1.85 22.49 -64.41
N GLY A 40 -1.54 22.20 -63.14
CA GLY A 40 -2.47 21.60 -62.19
C GLY A 40 -2.53 20.07 -62.22
N LYS A 41 -1.68 19.43 -63.01
CA LYS A 41 -1.53 17.96 -63.02
C LYS A 41 -0.87 17.43 -61.75
N ASP A 42 -0.02 18.26 -61.13
CA ASP A 42 0.69 17.96 -59.89
C ASP A 42 0.39 19.00 -58.81
N VAL A 43 0.47 18.60 -57.54
CA VAL A 43 0.35 19.51 -56.39
C VAL A 43 1.60 19.39 -55.52
N LYS A 44 2.28 20.51 -55.30
CA LYS A 44 3.39 20.60 -54.33
C LYS A 44 2.88 21.13 -52.99
N THR A 45 3.56 20.73 -51.93
CA THR A 45 3.33 21.22 -50.57
C THR A 45 4.63 21.75 -50.01
N SER A 46 4.62 22.99 -49.51
CA SER A 46 5.63 23.48 -48.57
C SER A 46 5.06 23.31 -47.16
N GLU A 47 5.87 22.88 -46.21
CA GLU A 47 5.49 22.72 -44.81
C GLU A 47 6.61 23.23 -43.91
N GLU A 48 6.26 24.09 -42.95
CA GLU A 48 7.14 24.55 -41.87
C GLU A 48 6.56 24.06 -40.52
N ARG A 49 7.43 23.57 -39.63
CA ARG A 49 7.03 22.98 -38.34
C ARG A 49 7.71 23.68 -37.18
N LYS A 50 6.95 24.06 -36.16
CA LYS A 50 7.46 24.72 -34.95
C LYS A 50 7.02 24.01 -33.69
N THR A 51 8.00 23.57 -32.89
CA THR A 51 7.76 23.10 -31.52
C THR A 51 7.41 24.28 -30.62
N LEU A 52 6.28 24.18 -29.93
CA LEU A 52 5.87 25.13 -28.91
C LEU A 52 6.73 24.98 -27.65
N SER A 53 7.10 26.11 -27.06
CA SER A 53 7.79 26.16 -25.78
C SER A 53 6.99 27.07 -24.84
N VAL A 54 6.19 26.47 -23.97
CA VAL A 54 5.29 27.15 -23.03
C VAL A 54 5.90 27.08 -21.65
N SER A 55 6.05 28.23 -20.99
CA SER A 55 6.47 28.29 -19.59
C SER A 55 5.27 28.32 -18.65
N TYR A 56 5.34 27.61 -17.54
CA TYR A 56 4.24 27.42 -16.58
C TYR A 56 4.76 27.20 -15.14
N ALA A 57 3.98 27.71 -14.18
CA ALA A 57 4.09 27.35 -12.76
C ALA A 57 3.80 25.85 -12.56
N PRO A 58 4.27 25.21 -11.47
CA PRO A 58 4.20 23.75 -11.30
C PRO A 58 2.81 23.14 -11.50
N LYS A 59 2.78 21.96 -12.14
CA LYS A 59 1.59 21.17 -12.48
C LYS A 59 1.80 19.68 -12.24
N ASN A 60 0.72 19.02 -11.84
CA ASN A 60 0.67 17.62 -11.42
C ASN A 60 1.65 17.34 -10.27
N THR A 61 1.72 18.24 -9.28
CA THR A 61 2.48 18.00 -8.05
C THR A 61 1.87 16.82 -7.29
N SER A 62 2.65 15.78 -7.07
CA SER A 62 2.23 14.51 -6.45
C SER A 62 3.25 14.05 -5.42
N VAL A 63 2.78 13.28 -4.44
CA VAL A 63 3.59 12.72 -3.36
C VAL A 63 3.41 11.21 -3.25
N SER A 64 4.46 10.51 -2.80
CA SER A 64 4.44 9.07 -2.50
C SER A 64 5.23 8.77 -1.22
N ILE A 65 4.97 7.60 -0.63
CA ILE A 65 5.60 7.12 0.61
C ILE A 65 6.19 5.72 0.42
N SER A 66 7.33 5.46 1.05
CA SER A 66 7.97 4.13 1.09
C SER A 66 8.64 3.88 2.45
N PRO A 67 8.35 2.76 3.15
CA PRO A 67 7.28 1.79 2.86
C PRO A 67 5.88 2.43 2.88
N SER A 68 4.89 1.73 2.32
CA SER A 68 3.48 2.17 2.30
C SER A 68 2.58 1.20 3.08
N GLY A 69 1.42 1.67 3.52
CA GLY A 69 0.53 0.94 4.43
C GLY A 69 0.73 1.37 5.88
N TRP A 70 0.58 0.44 6.81
CA TRP A 70 0.94 0.67 8.22
C TRP A 70 2.45 0.57 8.41
N VAL A 71 2.98 1.39 9.32
CA VAL A 71 4.42 1.44 9.62
C VAL A 71 4.63 1.40 11.12
N SER A 72 5.41 0.43 11.61
CA SER A 72 5.70 0.29 13.04
C SER A 72 6.59 1.46 13.53
N ALA A 73 6.37 1.96 14.74
CA ALA A 73 7.14 3.06 15.30
C ALA A 73 8.65 2.75 15.38
N GLY A 74 9.49 3.77 15.15
CA GLY A 74 10.94 3.65 15.00
C GLY A 74 11.43 3.29 13.59
N SER A 75 10.56 2.75 12.72
CA SER A 75 10.89 2.45 11.32
C SER A 75 11.23 3.72 10.53
N ARG A 76 12.06 3.57 9.50
CA ARG A 76 12.42 4.68 8.59
C ARG A 76 11.48 4.74 7.40
N VAL A 77 10.94 5.93 7.12
CA VAL A 77 10.13 6.22 5.93
C VAL A 77 10.78 7.28 5.06
N ASN A 78 10.52 7.18 3.77
CA ASN A 78 10.87 8.17 2.75
C ASN A 78 9.58 8.69 2.12
N LEU A 79 9.38 10.00 2.15
CA LEU A 79 8.42 10.71 1.32
C LEU A 79 9.12 11.27 0.09
N THR A 80 8.47 11.18 -1.08
CA THR A 80 8.99 11.67 -2.36
C THR A 80 7.96 12.58 -3.01
N CYS A 81 8.39 13.72 -3.56
CA CYS A 81 7.57 14.70 -4.23
C CYS A 81 8.02 14.89 -5.69
N SER A 82 7.08 14.93 -6.62
CA SER A 82 7.34 15.13 -8.04
C SER A 82 6.37 16.16 -8.62
N SER A 83 6.82 16.96 -9.58
CA SER A 83 5.97 17.92 -10.29
C SER A 83 6.56 18.26 -11.65
N ARG A 84 5.69 18.49 -12.65
CA ARG A 84 6.10 19.06 -13.94
C ARG A 84 6.14 20.58 -13.82
N ALA A 85 7.16 21.23 -14.36
CA ALA A 85 7.31 22.69 -14.33
C ALA A 85 8.25 23.16 -15.46
N LYS A 86 8.04 24.37 -15.99
CA LYS A 86 8.96 24.99 -16.96
C LYS A 86 9.02 26.51 -16.76
N PRO A 87 10.14 27.10 -16.28
CA PRO A 87 11.40 26.45 -15.88
C PRO A 87 11.24 25.38 -14.77
N PRO A 88 12.25 24.51 -14.56
CA PRO A 88 12.20 23.47 -13.54
C PRO A 88 11.82 23.98 -12.14
N VAL A 89 11.36 23.07 -11.28
CA VAL A 89 11.06 23.37 -9.88
C VAL A 89 12.33 23.87 -9.19
N SER A 90 12.28 25.07 -8.60
CA SER A 90 13.40 25.68 -7.87
C SER A 90 13.43 25.28 -6.40
N ARG A 91 12.28 24.86 -5.84
CA ARG A 91 12.18 24.33 -4.48
C ARG A 91 10.98 23.40 -4.33
N PHE A 92 11.18 22.31 -3.59
CA PHE A 92 10.11 21.54 -2.97
C PHE A 92 10.16 21.78 -1.45
N THR A 93 9.00 21.97 -0.81
CA THR A 93 8.88 22.19 0.64
C THR A 93 7.84 21.24 1.22
N TRP A 94 8.24 20.48 2.24
CA TRP A 94 7.37 19.51 2.91
C TRP A 94 6.72 20.09 4.16
N PHE A 95 5.44 19.79 4.34
CA PHE A 95 4.66 20.16 5.50
C PHE A 95 4.03 18.93 6.16
N LYS A 96 3.93 18.95 7.50
CA LYS A 96 3.07 18.08 8.30
C LYS A 96 1.86 18.89 8.76
N THR A 97 0.65 18.43 8.47
CA THR A 97 -0.59 19.09 8.89
C THR A 97 -0.72 19.00 10.42
N SER A 98 -1.12 20.10 11.05
CA SER A 98 -1.33 20.22 12.50
C SER A 98 -2.58 21.07 12.77
N ARG A 99 -3.09 21.07 14.01
CA ARG A 99 -4.33 21.77 14.38
C ARG A 99 -4.22 23.30 14.30
N ASP A 100 -3.05 23.85 14.62
CA ASP A 100 -2.86 25.30 14.75
C ASP A 100 -2.36 25.93 13.44
N ALA A 101 -1.31 25.36 12.84
CA ALA A 101 -0.78 25.72 11.52
C ALA A 101 0.06 24.57 10.93
N PRO A 102 0.15 24.42 9.59
CA PRO A 102 1.02 23.42 8.97
C PRO A 102 2.51 23.64 9.30
N ILE A 103 3.18 22.59 9.75
CA ILE A 103 4.58 22.64 10.19
C ILE A 103 5.48 22.30 9.00
N LYS A 104 6.37 23.22 8.59
CA LYS A 104 7.43 22.92 7.62
C LYS A 104 8.39 21.89 8.25
N VAL A 105 8.55 20.73 7.61
CA VAL A 105 9.38 19.61 8.10
C VAL A 105 10.62 19.31 7.25
N SER A 106 10.64 19.70 5.97
CA SER A 106 11.82 19.53 5.11
C SER A 106 11.80 20.47 3.89
N GLU A 107 12.94 20.60 3.21
CA GLU A 107 13.06 21.11 1.84
C GLU A 107 13.87 20.11 1.01
N GLY A 108 13.47 19.93 -0.25
CA GLY A 108 13.96 18.87 -1.13
C GLY A 108 12.82 18.03 -1.70
N ASP A 109 13.08 17.40 -2.84
CA ASP A 109 12.18 16.44 -3.49
C ASP A 109 11.95 15.18 -2.64
N PHE A 110 12.93 14.82 -1.80
CA PHE A 110 12.81 13.74 -0.81
C PHE A 110 12.77 14.26 0.64
N TYR A 111 12.05 13.55 1.51
CA TYR A 111 12.10 13.73 2.96
C TYR A 111 12.13 12.37 3.67
N SER A 112 13.26 12.05 4.30
CA SER A 112 13.47 10.81 5.05
C SER A 112 13.47 11.07 6.55
N PHE A 113 12.69 10.29 7.32
CA PHE A 113 12.64 10.38 8.78
C PHE A 113 12.32 9.03 9.43
N ASN A 114 12.55 8.93 10.74
CA ASN A 114 12.10 7.80 11.54
C ASN A 114 10.71 8.11 12.11
N VAL A 115 9.80 7.16 12.02
CA VAL A 115 8.39 7.31 12.42
C VAL A 115 8.27 7.32 13.94
N THR A 116 7.86 8.46 14.50
CA THR A 116 7.55 8.63 15.93
C THR A 116 6.05 8.61 16.20
N ASP A 117 5.30 9.29 15.34
CA ASP A 117 3.86 9.50 15.42
C ASP A 117 3.26 9.47 14.00
N GLY A 118 1.98 9.11 13.89
CA GLY A 118 1.26 9.20 12.63
C GLY A 118 1.13 10.64 12.14
N GLY A 119 0.66 10.83 10.92
CA GLY A 119 0.47 12.19 10.40
C GLY A 119 -0.04 12.28 8.99
N VAL A 120 -0.48 13.48 8.64
CA VAL A 120 -0.84 13.87 7.29
C VAL A 120 0.23 14.81 6.78
N TYR A 121 0.74 14.55 5.58
CA TYR A 121 1.86 15.27 4.98
C TYR A 121 1.51 15.73 3.57
N TYR A 122 2.09 16.85 3.13
CA TYR A 122 1.99 17.31 1.75
C TYR A 122 3.24 18.07 1.32
N CYS A 123 3.37 18.29 0.01
CA CYS A 123 4.48 18.97 -0.61
C CYS A 123 3.99 20.22 -1.37
N VAL A 124 4.74 21.31 -1.30
CA VAL A 124 4.59 22.47 -2.18
C VAL A 124 5.78 22.52 -3.13
N ALA A 125 5.52 22.43 -4.43
CA ALA A 125 6.51 22.63 -5.48
C ALA A 125 6.45 24.09 -5.98
N THR A 126 7.58 24.77 -6.09
CA THR A 126 7.66 26.19 -6.50
C THR A 126 8.67 26.39 -7.63
N ASN A 127 8.33 27.20 -8.64
CA ASN A 127 9.29 27.81 -9.56
C ASN A 127 9.07 29.34 -9.64
N GLN A 128 9.84 30.03 -10.49
CA GLN A 128 9.75 31.49 -10.66
C GLN A 128 8.42 32.04 -11.19
N LEU A 129 7.47 31.18 -11.57
CA LEU A 129 6.14 31.55 -12.08
C LEU A 129 5.01 31.28 -11.08
N GLY A 130 5.33 30.70 -9.91
CA GLY A 130 4.38 30.32 -8.86
C GLY A 130 4.61 28.89 -8.36
N ASP A 131 3.61 28.36 -7.67
CA ASP A 131 3.66 27.06 -7.00
C ASP A 131 2.45 26.17 -7.29
N GLN A 132 2.53 24.92 -6.83
CA GLN A 132 1.39 24.05 -6.62
C GLN A 132 1.62 23.19 -5.37
N THR A 133 0.56 23.04 -4.58
CA THR A 133 0.48 22.09 -3.46
C THR A 133 0.01 20.73 -3.97
N SER A 134 0.58 19.64 -3.46
CA SER A 134 0.14 18.26 -3.73
C SER A 134 -1.18 17.92 -3.02
N SER A 135 -1.80 16.81 -3.39
CA SER A 135 -2.70 16.11 -2.46
C SER A 135 -1.96 15.72 -1.17
N GLU A 136 -2.70 15.55 -0.08
CA GLU A 136 -2.18 15.02 1.18
C GLU A 136 -1.89 13.50 1.10
N ILE A 137 -0.96 13.02 1.93
CA ILE A 137 -0.64 11.60 2.12
C ILE A 137 -0.59 11.25 3.62
N HIS A 138 -1.18 10.11 3.97
CA HIS A 138 -1.38 9.69 5.36
C HIS A 138 -0.35 8.61 5.77
N LEU A 139 0.47 8.93 6.76
CA LEU A 139 1.32 7.97 7.47
C LEU A 139 0.54 7.45 8.69
N THR A 140 0.26 6.15 8.72
CA THR A 140 -0.48 5.50 9.80
C THR A 140 0.42 4.52 10.55
N ILE A 141 0.45 4.60 11.88
CA ILE A 141 1.26 3.71 12.70
C ILE A 141 0.56 2.39 12.97
N GLU A 142 1.33 1.31 12.84
CA GLU A 142 0.93 -0.05 13.18
C GLU A 142 0.86 -0.20 14.71
N GLY A 143 -0.26 -0.71 15.24
CA GLY A 143 -0.46 -0.83 16.69
C GLY A 143 -0.98 0.43 17.39
N GLY A 144 -1.61 1.35 16.65
CA GLY A 144 -2.44 2.42 17.22
C GLY A 144 -3.65 1.88 17.97
N VAL A 145 -3.46 1.38 19.19
CA VAL A 145 -4.54 1.05 20.11
C VAL A 145 -5.22 2.34 20.54
N ASP A 146 -6.45 2.55 20.06
CA ASP A 146 -7.39 3.43 20.74
C ASP A 146 -7.41 3.04 22.22
N HIS A 147 -7.01 3.94 23.10
CA HIS A 147 -6.95 3.68 24.53
C HIS A 147 -8.38 3.49 25.07
N LEU A 148 -8.88 2.25 25.01
CA LEU A 148 -10.05 1.82 25.77
C LEU A 148 -9.83 2.31 27.21
N PRO A 149 -10.67 3.25 27.71
CA PRO A 149 -10.34 3.98 28.92
C PRO A 149 -10.21 2.98 30.07
N LEU A 150 -9.05 2.96 30.72
CA LEU A 150 -8.69 1.91 31.69
C LEU A 150 -9.72 1.80 32.83
N GLY A 151 -10.38 2.92 33.17
CA GLY A 151 -11.50 2.99 34.12
C GLY A 151 -12.79 2.27 33.68
N ALA A 152 -13.04 2.07 32.38
CA ALA A 152 -14.17 1.27 31.90
C ALA A 152 -13.93 -0.23 32.11
N VAL A 153 -12.70 -0.71 31.86
CA VAL A 153 -12.33 -2.11 32.07
C VAL A 153 -12.27 -2.43 33.58
N LEU A 154 -11.58 -1.61 34.38
CA LEU A 154 -11.58 -1.78 35.85
C LEU A 154 -12.98 -1.58 36.45
N GLY A 155 -13.73 -0.57 36.01
CA GLY A 155 -15.09 -0.30 36.50
C GLY A 155 -16.06 -1.45 36.21
N GLY A 156 -15.98 -2.03 35.01
CA GLY A 156 -16.75 -3.22 34.65
C GLY A 156 -16.40 -4.44 35.52
N ILE A 157 -15.11 -4.72 35.70
CA ILE A 157 -14.63 -5.84 36.53
C ILE A 157 -15.06 -5.65 38.01
N ILE A 158 -14.87 -4.45 38.58
CA ILE A 158 -15.29 -4.13 39.95
C ILE A 158 -16.81 -4.24 40.10
N GLY A 159 -17.58 -3.73 39.15
CA GLY A 159 -19.04 -3.85 39.14
C GLY A 159 -19.52 -5.30 39.12
N ILE A 160 -18.89 -6.15 38.32
CA ILE A 160 -19.18 -7.60 38.26
C ILE A 160 -18.82 -8.28 39.59
N ILE A 161 -17.67 -7.98 40.19
CA ILE A 161 -17.26 -8.53 41.49
C ILE A 161 -18.24 -8.13 42.60
N VAL A 162 -18.69 -6.87 42.64
CA VAL A 162 -19.68 -6.38 43.60
C VAL A 162 -21.04 -7.05 43.37
N LEU A 163 -21.49 -7.23 42.13
CA LEU A 163 -22.73 -7.94 41.81
C LEU A 163 -22.68 -9.42 42.24
N ILE A 164 -21.57 -10.12 41.98
CA ILE A 164 -21.38 -11.51 42.44
C ILE A 164 -21.37 -11.55 43.97
N GLY A 165 -20.69 -10.62 44.64
CA GLY A 165 -20.69 -10.49 46.10
C GLY A 165 -22.09 -10.28 46.68
N LEU A 166 -22.91 -9.42 46.05
CA LEU A 166 -24.30 -9.19 46.44
C LEU A 166 -25.19 -10.41 46.20
N VAL A 167 -25.06 -11.11 45.07
CA VAL A 167 -25.80 -12.35 44.81
C VAL A 167 -25.44 -13.43 45.82
N VAL A 168 -24.15 -13.61 46.13
CA VAL A 168 -23.69 -14.54 47.18
C VAL A 168 -24.22 -14.11 48.54
N PHE A 169 -24.18 -12.83 48.91
CA PHE A 169 -24.71 -12.33 50.17
C PHE A 169 -26.22 -12.57 50.30
N VAL A 170 -26.99 -12.32 49.24
CA VAL A 170 -28.42 -12.65 49.17
C VAL A 170 -28.64 -14.16 49.29
N TRP A 171 -27.83 -15.02 48.65
CA TRP A 171 -27.92 -16.47 48.84
C TRP A 171 -27.59 -16.91 50.27
N ARG A 172 -26.60 -16.30 50.94
CA ARG A 172 -26.30 -16.57 52.37
C ARG A 172 -27.46 -16.17 53.29
N LEU A 173 -28.20 -15.11 52.95
CA LEU A 173 -29.42 -14.69 53.66
C LEU A 173 -30.66 -15.52 53.28
N LYS A 174 -30.64 -16.22 52.15
CA LYS A 174 -31.79 -16.99 51.62
C LYS A 174 -31.81 -18.45 52.05
N SER A 175 -30.66 -19.02 52.42
CA SER A 175 -30.53 -20.43 52.85
C SER A 175 -30.96 -20.66 54.30
N PRO A 176 -32.05 -21.40 54.57
CA PRO A 176 -32.34 -21.93 55.90
C PRO A 176 -31.46 -23.15 56.16
N HIS A 177 -30.90 -23.29 57.36
CA HIS A 177 -30.07 -24.44 57.73
C HIS A 177 -30.86 -25.44 58.58
N PRO A 178 -31.01 -26.69 58.09
CA PRO A 178 -30.67 -27.86 58.90
C PRO A 178 -30.05 -29.00 58.04
N THR A 179 -29.30 -29.99 58.52
CA THR A 179 -28.73 -30.30 59.86
C THR A 179 -27.36 -30.94 59.63
N ALA A 180 -26.42 -30.84 60.59
CA ALA A 180 -25.21 -31.65 60.57
C ALA A 180 -25.46 -33.03 61.23
N HIS A 181 -24.86 -34.09 60.67
CA HIS A 181 -24.63 -35.35 61.37
C HIS A 181 -23.22 -35.85 61.07
N GLN A 182 -22.51 -36.26 62.12
CA GLN A 182 -21.14 -36.76 62.08
C GLN A 182 -21.13 -38.17 62.69
N SER A 183 -20.43 -39.11 62.04
CA SER A 183 -19.98 -40.35 62.67
C SER A 183 -18.67 -40.80 62.03
N GLN A 184 -17.80 -41.40 62.83
CA GLN A 184 -16.40 -41.68 62.52
C GLN A 184 -16.14 -43.19 62.63
N ASN A 185 -15.21 -43.73 61.84
CA ASN A 185 -14.43 -44.94 62.16
C ASN A 185 -13.19 -45.08 61.24
N GLN A 186 -12.17 -45.79 61.73
CA GLN A 186 -10.77 -45.80 61.28
C GLN A 186 -10.03 -46.96 62.04
N PRO A 187 -8.80 -47.42 61.68
CA PRO A 187 -7.99 -47.29 60.44
C PRO A 187 -8.24 -48.53 59.51
N VAL A 188 -7.36 -49.19 58.73
CA VAL A 188 -5.89 -49.25 58.51
C VAL A 188 -5.63 -49.66 57.03
N GLY A 189 -4.50 -49.26 56.42
CA GLY A 189 -3.98 -49.88 55.18
C GLY A 189 -3.18 -48.94 54.26
N GLU A 190 -1.85 -48.90 54.47
CA GLU A 190 -0.75 -48.94 53.47
C GLU A 190 -1.00 -48.56 51.97
N THR A 191 -0.15 -47.77 51.27
CA THR A 191 0.99 -46.87 51.64
C THR A 191 1.37 -45.94 50.46
N VAL A 192 2.08 -44.82 50.75
CA VAL A 192 2.97 -44.03 49.84
C VAL A 192 2.35 -43.22 48.65
N THR A 193 2.37 -41.89 48.86
CA THR A 193 2.56 -40.71 47.96
C THR A 193 3.40 -40.89 46.67
N THR A 194 3.37 -40.07 45.60
CA THR A 194 2.62 -38.83 45.22
C THR A 194 3.04 -38.42 43.77
N GLU A 195 2.11 -37.83 42.98
CA GLU A 195 2.35 -37.11 41.68
C GLU A 195 3.07 -37.91 40.55
N GLU A 196 3.09 -37.51 39.27
CA GLU A 196 2.37 -36.47 38.51
C GLU A 196 1.93 -37.05 37.14
N GLY A 197 0.92 -36.47 36.48
CA GLY A 197 0.28 -37.06 35.29
C GLY A 197 0.89 -36.64 33.95
N ASP A 198 2.05 -37.18 33.57
CA ASP A 198 2.64 -36.97 32.24
C ASP A 198 1.92 -37.77 31.13
N VAL A 199 1.75 -37.16 29.94
CA VAL A 199 0.97 -37.74 28.83
C VAL A 199 1.89 -38.33 27.77
N HIS A 200 2.14 -39.62 27.94
CA HIS A 200 3.00 -40.43 27.07
C HIS A 200 2.54 -40.40 25.60
N TYR A 201 3.46 -40.06 24.68
CA TYR A 201 3.25 -40.32 23.25
C TYR A 201 3.46 -41.80 22.91
N GLY A 202 2.70 -42.30 21.95
CA GLY A 202 2.80 -43.66 21.40
C GLY A 202 3.70 -43.73 20.15
N GLU A 203 4.45 -44.82 20.01
CA GLU A 203 5.46 -45.00 18.97
C GLU A 203 4.85 -45.42 17.61
N ILE A 204 5.35 -44.86 16.51
CA ILE A 204 4.83 -45.10 15.14
C ILE A 204 5.77 -46.04 14.38
N ASN A 205 5.28 -47.24 14.05
CA ASN A 205 6.03 -48.26 13.32
C ASN A 205 5.76 -48.20 11.81
N PHE A 206 6.82 -48.15 10.99
CA PHE A 206 6.73 -47.96 9.53
C PHE A 206 7.02 -49.26 8.76
N SER A 207 5.98 -49.91 8.24
CA SER A 207 6.09 -51.09 7.39
C SER A 207 6.69 -50.76 6.01
N ARG A 208 7.89 -51.25 5.74
CA ARG A 208 8.65 -51.03 4.48
C ARG A 208 8.00 -51.74 3.29
N LEU A 209 7.40 -50.99 2.37
CA LEU A 209 7.11 -51.49 1.02
C LEU A 209 8.41 -51.59 0.22
N ARG A 210 8.78 -52.80 -0.23
CA ARG A 210 9.97 -53.04 -1.04
C ARG A 210 9.58 -53.29 -2.50
N SER A 211 10.25 -52.61 -3.42
CA SER A 211 10.39 -53.03 -4.82
C SER A 211 11.74 -52.59 -5.37
N GLY A 212 12.32 -53.45 -6.20
CA GLY A 212 13.59 -53.34 -6.91
C GLY A 212 13.75 -54.60 -7.77
N PRO A 213 14.89 -54.83 -8.46
CA PRO A 213 16.16 -54.11 -8.36
C PRO A 213 16.80 -53.69 -9.71
N SER A 214 17.92 -52.97 -9.64
CA SER A 214 18.89 -52.72 -10.74
C SER A 214 18.44 -51.75 -11.86
N SER A 215 19.33 -51.08 -12.61
CA SER A 215 20.80 -51.24 -12.72
C SER A 215 21.52 -49.94 -13.16
N VAL A 216 22.75 -49.74 -12.65
CA VAL A 216 23.91 -49.09 -13.30
C VAL A 216 23.79 -47.63 -13.79
N SER A 217 24.47 -46.70 -13.06
CA SER A 217 25.58 -45.84 -13.58
C SER A 217 26.08 -44.86 -12.49
N GLU A 218 27.24 -44.23 -12.74
CA GLU A 218 28.00 -43.41 -11.77
C GLU A 218 27.74 -41.89 -11.88
N GLN A 219 28.24 -41.12 -10.87
CA GLN A 219 28.64 -39.69 -10.87
C GLN A 219 27.72 -38.67 -11.61
N ASP A 220 27.17 -37.64 -10.95
CA ASP A 220 27.92 -36.55 -10.31
C ASP A 220 27.08 -35.83 -9.21
N GLY A 221 27.64 -34.82 -8.54
CA GLY A 221 27.03 -34.15 -7.38
C GLY A 221 25.90 -33.14 -7.71
N GLY A 222 24.81 -33.18 -6.92
CA GLY A 222 23.69 -32.24 -7.00
C GLY A 222 22.93 -32.11 -5.67
N GLN A 223 22.31 -30.96 -5.43
CA GLN A 223 21.60 -30.62 -4.18
C GLN A 223 20.08 -30.84 -4.29
N GLN A 224 19.45 -31.30 -3.20
CA GLN A 224 17.99 -31.21 -2.98
C GLN A 224 17.78 -31.26 -1.44
N GLU A 225 17.30 -30.25 -0.71
CA GLU A 225 16.28 -29.19 -0.90
C GLU A 225 14.85 -29.64 -0.55
N ASP A 226 14.42 -29.27 0.66
CA ASP A 226 13.00 -29.23 1.06
C ASP A 226 12.38 -27.88 0.70
N MET A 227 11.17 -27.92 0.13
CA MET A 227 10.43 -26.75 -0.31
C MET A 227 9.15 -26.55 0.52
N LEU A 228 8.88 -25.32 0.94
CA LEU A 228 7.63 -24.93 1.61
C LEU A 228 6.83 -24.01 0.70
N TYR A 229 5.59 -24.42 0.39
CA TYR A 229 4.65 -23.66 -0.43
C TYR A 229 3.73 -22.82 0.44
N ALA A 230 3.43 -21.59 0.02
CA ALA A 230 2.43 -20.72 0.64
C ALA A 230 1.33 -20.38 -0.38
N GLN A 231 0.06 -20.48 0.04
CA GLN A 231 -1.09 -20.27 -0.85
C GLN A 231 -1.51 -18.79 -0.89
N VAL A 232 -1.59 -18.22 -2.09
CA VAL A 232 -2.05 -16.83 -2.29
C VAL A 232 -3.55 -16.81 -2.58
N LYS A 233 -4.31 -15.94 -1.90
CA LYS A 233 -5.77 -15.87 -2.02
C LYS A 233 -6.20 -14.57 -2.70
N VAL A 234 -6.54 -14.64 -3.99
CA VAL A 234 -6.97 -13.48 -4.79
C VAL A 234 -8.49 -13.32 -4.69
N SER A 235 -8.94 -12.11 -4.36
CA SER A 235 -10.35 -11.72 -4.48
C SER A 235 -10.55 -10.87 -5.73
N LYS A 236 -11.51 -11.24 -6.57
CA LYS A 236 -11.87 -10.52 -7.80
C LYS A 236 -13.34 -10.11 -7.70
N ALA A 237 -13.62 -8.82 -7.88
CA ALA A 237 -14.99 -8.33 -7.97
C ALA A 237 -15.68 -8.93 -9.22
N ALA A 238 -16.97 -9.24 -9.11
CA ALA A 238 -17.72 -9.92 -10.15
C ALA A 238 -18.53 -8.94 -11.01
N ASP A 239 -18.32 -9.00 -12.32
CA ASP A 239 -19.25 -8.50 -13.34
C ASP A 239 -19.76 -9.70 -14.16
N ASN A 240 -21.06 -9.70 -14.49
CA ASN A 240 -21.77 -10.91 -14.92
C ASN A 240 -21.75 -11.16 -16.44
N VAL A 241 -20.82 -11.98 -16.94
CA VAL A 241 -20.98 -12.66 -18.26
C VAL A 241 -20.51 -14.13 -18.24
N THR A 242 -21.50 -15.03 -18.28
CA THR A 242 -21.59 -16.36 -18.91
C THR A 242 -20.33 -17.21 -19.23
N ARG A 243 -20.28 -18.43 -18.64
CA ARG A 243 -19.59 -19.68 -19.10
C ARG A 243 -18.03 -19.68 -19.11
N THR A 244 -17.32 -20.79 -18.88
CA THR A 244 -17.69 -22.22 -18.60
C THR A 244 -16.75 -22.77 -17.51
N ALA A 245 -17.13 -23.85 -16.82
CA ALA A 245 -16.28 -24.47 -15.78
C ALA A 245 -15.07 -25.22 -16.37
N GLY A 246 -13.89 -25.04 -15.78
CA GLY A 246 -12.66 -25.79 -16.07
C GLY A 246 -11.46 -25.26 -15.28
N VAL A 247 -10.83 -26.16 -14.49
CA VAL A 247 -9.49 -26.10 -13.87
C VAL A 247 -8.99 -24.73 -13.35
N GLN A 248 -8.83 -24.62 -12.04
CA GLN A 248 -8.05 -23.55 -11.39
C GLN A 248 -6.55 -23.79 -11.65
N GLU A 249 -5.88 -22.85 -12.33
CA GLU A 249 -4.42 -22.84 -12.46
C GLU A 249 -3.80 -22.13 -11.24
N ASP A 250 -3.19 -22.90 -10.33
CA ASP A 250 -2.44 -22.34 -9.20
C ASP A 250 -0.99 -22.04 -9.63
N LEU A 251 -0.63 -20.76 -9.72
CA LEU A 251 0.76 -20.33 -9.93
C LEU A 251 1.53 -20.29 -8.60
N TYR A 252 2.69 -20.94 -8.58
CA TYR A 252 3.61 -20.96 -7.44
C TYR A 252 4.92 -20.25 -7.78
N ALA A 253 5.49 -19.53 -6.81
CA ALA A 253 6.80 -18.89 -6.91
C ALA A 253 7.74 -19.45 -5.83
N GLN A 254 8.97 -19.78 -6.23
CA GLN A 254 9.95 -20.48 -5.39
C GLN A 254 10.89 -19.47 -4.71
N VAL A 255 11.16 -19.63 -3.40
CA VAL A 255 12.04 -18.73 -2.63
C VAL A 255 12.99 -19.54 -1.76
N LYS A 256 14.30 -19.43 -2.04
CA LYS A 256 15.35 -20.02 -1.19
C LYS A 256 15.71 -19.08 -0.04
N ARG A 257 15.71 -19.60 1.19
CA ARG A 257 16.27 -18.88 2.34
C ARG A 257 17.78 -19.11 2.44
N LYS A 258 18.47 -18.12 3.00
CA LYS A 258 19.87 -18.19 3.41
C LYS A 258 19.97 -18.30 4.94
#